data_AF-A0A7C5U1V1-F1
#
_entry.id   AF-A0A7C5U1V1-F1
#
_cell.length_a   1.000
_cell.length_b   1.000
_cell.length_c   1.000
_cell.angle_alpha   90.00
_cell.angle_beta   90.00
_cell.angle_gamma   90.00
#
_symmetry.space_group_name_H-M   'P 1'
#
loop_
_entity.id
_entity.type
_entity.pdbx_description
1 polymer ?
#
loop_
_entity_poly.entity_id
_entity_poly.type
_entity_poly.pdbx_seq_one_letter_code
_entity_poly.pdbx_strand_id
1 'polypeptide(L)'
;MLEGLKPLDGGTYTLIIMVSRDISIRVGCMGLIHFKAGLYTYTGSALGGKFGLYNRISRHLRKYGKRLKWHIDYLLSADVVYVKSLCASHSAFRFECSIATALLSMLNGVPIIGFGCSDCRCLSHLHYFRFIDHDELLDSICKLYIDLGLNPIKMLLS
;
A
#
# COMPACT_ATOMS: atom_id res chain seq x y z
N MET A 1 4.63 -5.09 -17.02
CA MET A 1 5.13 -4.38 -15.81
C MET A 1 5.03 -5.25 -14.57
N LEU A 2 3.84 -5.65 -14.09
CA LEU A 2 3.71 -6.52 -12.89
C LEU A 2 4.21 -7.97 -13.03
N GLU A 3 4.52 -8.43 -14.24
CA GLU A 3 4.99 -9.80 -14.51
C GLU A 3 6.20 -10.22 -13.64
N GLY A 4 7.08 -9.28 -13.30
CA GLY A 4 8.20 -9.51 -12.40
C GLY A 4 7.81 -9.89 -10.96
N LEU A 5 6.54 -9.78 -10.59
CA LEU A 5 6.02 -10.22 -9.29
C LEU A 5 5.55 -11.68 -9.29
N LYS A 6 5.36 -12.31 -10.46
CA LYS A 6 4.92 -13.71 -10.54
C LYS A 6 5.89 -14.66 -9.82
N PRO A 7 7.23 -14.53 -9.95
CA PRO A 7 8.15 -15.39 -9.22
C PRO A 7 8.11 -15.23 -7.70
N LEU A 8 7.57 -14.12 -7.18
CA LEU A 8 7.57 -13.84 -5.74
C LEU A 8 6.45 -14.57 -4.98
N ASP A 9 5.61 -15.38 -5.64
CA ASP A 9 4.44 -16.08 -5.07
C ASP A 9 3.73 -15.27 -3.98
N GLY A 10 4.08 -15.48 -2.70
CA GLY A 10 3.58 -14.70 -1.57
C GLY A 10 4.60 -13.78 -0.89
N GLY A 11 4.10 -12.73 -0.24
CA GLY A 11 4.93 -11.82 0.54
C GLY A 11 4.20 -10.54 0.94
N THR A 12 4.98 -9.45 1.06
CA THR A 12 4.51 -8.14 1.51
C THR A 12 4.77 -7.08 0.44
N TYR A 13 3.88 -6.11 0.33
CA TYR A 13 4.00 -4.99 -0.61
C TYR A 13 3.53 -3.68 0.02
N THR A 14 4.11 -2.58 -0.47
CA THR A 14 3.71 -1.21 -0.14
C THR A 14 3.46 -0.47 -1.45
N LEU A 15 2.23 0.03 -1.61
CA LEU A 15 1.83 0.90 -2.72
C LEU A 15 2.11 2.35 -2.35
N ILE A 16 2.66 3.13 -3.29
CA ILE A 16 2.72 4.59 -3.20
C ILE A 16 1.62 5.18 -4.05
N ILE A 17 0.77 5.98 -3.42
CA ILE A 17 -0.51 6.43 -3.96
C ILE A 17 -0.52 7.96 -3.93
N MET A 18 -0.83 8.58 -5.06
CA MET A 18 -1.05 10.00 -5.17
C MET A 18 -2.56 10.28 -5.16
N VAL A 19 -2.99 11.16 -4.27
CA VAL A 19 -4.31 11.77 -4.27
C VAL A 19 -4.15 13.20 -4.81
N SER A 20 -4.67 13.49 -6.00
CA SER A 20 -4.33 14.75 -6.70
C SER A 20 -5.11 15.98 -6.19
N ARG A 21 -6.19 15.78 -5.46
CA ARG A 21 -6.97 16.83 -4.77
C ARG A 21 -7.68 16.24 -3.56
N ASP A 22 -8.05 17.07 -2.60
CA ASP A 22 -8.83 16.65 -1.44
C ASP A 22 -10.13 15.95 -1.87
N ILE A 23 -10.43 14.80 -1.27
CA ILE A 23 -11.65 14.02 -1.54
C ILE A 23 -12.24 13.42 -0.28
N SER A 24 -13.53 13.15 -0.29
CA SER A 24 -14.19 12.35 0.73
C SER A 24 -14.77 11.08 0.11
N ILE A 25 -14.42 9.91 0.66
CA ILE A 25 -14.87 8.60 0.17
C ILE A 25 -15.57 7.86 1.30
N ARG A 26 -16.70 7.21 1.00
CA ARG A 26 -17.33 6.26 1.91
C ARG A 26 -16.62 4.90 1.81
N VAL A 27 -15.90 4.51 2.86
CA VAL A 27 -15.07 3.30 2.92
C VAL A 27 -15.76 2.23 3.76
N GLY A 28 -16.57 1.39 3.12
CA GLY A 28 -17.22 0.25 3.78
C GLY A 28 -17.90 0.61 5.11
N CYS A 29 -17.60 -0.16 6.16
CA CYS A 29 -18.09 0.08 7.52
C CYS A 29 -17.39 1.23 8.26
N MET A 30 -16.26 1.75 7.74
CA MET A 30 -15.57 2.90 8.34
C MET A 30 -16.32 4.22 8.10
N GLY A 31 -17.32 4.24 7.21
CA GLY A 31 -18.09 5.44 6.90
C GLY A 31 -17.32 6.42 6.00
N LEU A 32 -17.60 7.72 6.15
CA LEU A 32 -17.01 8.77 5.32
C LEU A 32 -15.62 9.15 5.85
N ILE A 33 -14.60 9.04 5.02
CA ILE A 33 -13.23 9.43 5.33
C ILE A 33 -12.80 10.55 4.38
N HIS A 34 -12.17 11.58 4.94
CA HIS A 34 -11.59 12.68 4.18
C HIS A 34 -10.09 12.45 3.94
N PHE A 35 -9.68 12.45 2.68
CA PHE A 35 -8.31 12.31 2.21
C PHE A 35 -7.84 13.65 1.66
N LYS A 36 -6.70 14.13 2.16
CA LYS A 36 -6.04 15.33 1.65
C LYS A 36 -5.29 15.01 0.37
N ALA A 37 -5.04 16.02 -0.46
CA ALA A 37 -4.12 15.91 -1.58
C ALA A 37 -2.72 15.57 -1.08
N GLY A 38 -2.02 14.69 -1.79
CA GLY A 38 -0.64 14.32 -1.50
C GLY A 38 -0.37 12.82 -1.59
N LEU A 39 0.76 12.40 -1.02
CA LEU A 39 1.25 11.04 -1.08
C LEU A 39 0.74 10.20 0.08
N TYR A 40 0.39 8.96 -0.23
CA TYR A 40 -0.02 7.95 0.71
C TYR A 40 0.75 6.66 0.48
N THR A 41 1.02 5.92 1.54
CA THR A 41 1.48 4.53 1.44
C THR A 41 0.42 3.58 1.95
N TYR A 42 0.16 2.50 1.23
CA TYR A 42 -0.63 1.38 1.72
C TYR A 42 0.20 0.11 1.76
N THR A 43 0.36 -0.48 2.95
CA THR A 43 1.08 -1.75 3.13
C THR A 43 0.11 -2.90 3.28
N GLY A 44 0.30 -3.95 2.50
CA GLY A 44 -0.50 -5.17 2.56
C GLY A 44 0.36 -6.41 2.37
N SER A 45 -0.24 -7.57 2.61
CA SER A 45 0.39 -8.87 2.33
C SER A 45 -0.49 -9.75 1.45
N ALA A 46 0.15 -10.73 0.82
CA ALA A 46 -0.52 -11.81 0.11
C ALA A 46 0.32 -13.07 0.26
N LEU A 47 0.00 -13.92 1.23
CA LEU A 47 0.77 -15.14 1.54
C LEU A 47 0.14 -16.42 0.96
N GLY A 48 -0.97 -16.30 0.22
CA GLY A 48 -1.74 -17.45 -0.25
C GLY A 48 -1.49 -17.79 -1.71
N GLY A 49 -1.04 -19.03 -1.96
CA GLY A 49 -1.04 -19.68 -3.28
C GLY A 49 -0.04 -19.12 -4.29
N LYS A 50 0.00 -19.76 -5.46
CA LYS A 50 0.86 -19.36 -6.58
C LYS A 50 0.46 -17.97 -7.09
N PHE A 51 1.44 -17.10 -7.33
CA PHE A 51 1.22 -15.72 -7.82
C PHE A 51 0.38 -14.84 -6.87
N GLY A 52 0.35 -15.13 -5.56
CA GLY A 52 -0.44 -14.39 -4.57
C GLY A 52 -0.24 -12.86 -4.60
N LEU A 53 1.01 -12.40 -4.56
CA LEU A 53 1.38 -10.98 -4.66
C LEU A 53 0.91 -10.37 -5.98
N TYR A 54 1.25 -11.00 -7.10
CA TYR A 54 0.82 -10.56 -8.43
C TYR A 54 -0.70 -10.41 -8.50
N ASN A 55 -1.46 -11.41 -8.05
CA ASN A 55 -2.92 -11.41 -8.08
C ASN A 55 -3.50 -10.32 -7.16
N ARG A 56 -2.91 -10.13 -5.98
CA ARG A 56 -3.37 -9.12 -5.02
C ARG A 56 -3.15 -7.70 -5.54
N ILE A 57 -1.94 -7.40 -5.98
CA ILE A 57 -1.56 -6.09 -6.50
C ILE A 57 -2.32 -5.79 -7.79
N SER A 58 -2.40 -6.74 -8.74
CA SER A 58 -3.15 -6.57 -9.99
C SER A 58 -4.62 -6.23 -9.74
N ARG A 59 -5.22 -6.81 -8.70
CA ARG A 59 -6.57 -6.46 -8.30
C ARG A 59 -6.66 -5.03 -7.77
N HIS A 60 -5.72 -4.60 -6.93
CA HIS A 60 -5.73 -3.24 -6.40
C HIS A 60 -5.58 -2.21 -7.52
N LEU A 61 -4.72 -2.46 -8.50
CA LEU A 61 -4.55 -1.59 -9.68
C LEU A 61 -5.74 -1.59 -10.63
N ARG A 62 -6.60 -2.62 -10.61
CA ARG A 62 -7.83 -2.61 -11.42
C ARG A 62 -8.81 -1.58 -10.87
N LYS A 63 -9.05 -0.50 -11.63
CA LYS A 63 -9.93 0.61 -11.20
C LYS A 63 -11.41 0.26 -11.30
N TYR A 64 -11.84 -0.26 -12.45
CA TYR A 64 -13.25 -0.53 -12.76
C TYR A 64 -13.58 -2.03 -12.80
N GLY A 65 -14.87 -2.37 -12.69
CA GLY A 65 -15.36 -3.74 -12.86
C GLY A 65 -14.91 -4.74 -11.77
N LYS A 66 -14.48 -4.25 -10.60
CA LYS A 66 -14.21 -5.08 -9.41
C LYS A 66 -15.23 -4.79 -8.32
N ARG A 67 -15.69 -5.84 -7.63
CA ARG A 67 -16.41 -5.67 -6.35
C ARG A 67 -15.43 -5.16 -5.31
N LEU A 68 -15.70 -4.02 -4.68
CA LEU A 68 -14.83 -3.47 -3.62
C LEU A 68 -14.89 -4.38 -2.38
N LYS A 69 -13.73 -4.82 -1.88
CA LYS A 69 -13.65 -5.76 -0.73
C LYS A 69 -12.75 -5.22 0.37
N TRP A 70 -11.57 -4.73 0.04
CA TRP A 70 -10.61 -4.17 1.01
C TRP A 70 -10.79 -2.66 1.14
N HIS A 71 -10.48 -2.07 2.29
CA HIS A 71 -10.57 -0.61 2.49
C HIS A 71 -9.84 0.15 1.39
N ILE A 72 -8.65 -0.33 0.98
CA ILE A 72 -7.86 0.27 -0.10
C ILE A 72 -8.56 0.22 -1.47
N ASP A 73 -9.45 -0.75 -1.73
CA ASP A 73 -10.17 -0.81 -2.99
C ASP A 73 -11.09 0.42 -3.17
N TYR A 74 -11.67 0.93 -2.08
CA TYR A 74 -12.52 2.13 -2.11
C TYR A 74 -11.70 3.36 -2.50
N LEU A 75 -10.56 3.58 -1.85
CA LEU A 75 -9.67 4.70 -2.17
C LEU A 75 -9.17 4.65 -3.61
N LEU A 76 -8.69 3.48 -4.06
CA LEU A 76 -8.15 3.30 -5.41
C LEU A 76 -9.20 3.32 -6.53
N SER A 77 -10.49 3.28 -6.19
CA SER A 77 -11.58 3.40 -7.17
C SER A 77 -11.88 4.85 -7.56
N ALA A 78 -11.42 5.83 -6.79
CA ALA A 78 -11.66 7.24 -7.07
C ALA A 78 -10.83 7.75 -8.26
N ASP A 79 -11.42 8.59 -9.10
CA ASP A 79 -10.80 9.03 -10.35
C ASP A 79 -9.52 9.84 -10.15
N VAL A 80 -9.44 10.58 -9.05
CA VAL A 80 -8.30 11.43 -8.70
C VAL A 80 -7.22 10.73 -7.87
N VAL A 81 -7.28 9.41 -7.79
CA VAL A 81 -6.33 8.57 -7.05
C VAL A 81 -5.55 7.70 -8.01
N TYR A 82 -4.23 7.69 -7.86
CA TYR A 82 -3.29 7.03 -8.75
C TYR A 82 -2.25 6.26 -7.96
N VAL A 83 -1.97 5.00 -8.31
CA VAL A 83 -0.81 4.29 -7.78
C VAL A 83 0.39 4.65 -8.64
N LYS A 84 1.40 5.32 -8.05
CA LYS A 84 2.58 5.83 -8.77
C LYS A 84 3.71 4.82 -8.80
N SER A 85 3.85 4.02 -7.75
CA SER A 85 4.87 2.98 -7.67
C SER A 85 4.51 1.97 -6.58
N LEU A 86 5.30 0.91 -6.50
CA LEU A 86 5.25 -0.06 -5.42
C LEU A 86 6.64 -0.59 -5.08
N CYS A 87 6.78 -1.02 -3.83
CA CYS A 87 7.86 -1.85 -3.32
C CYS A 87 7.26 -3.17 -2.85
N ALA A 88 7.81 -4.30 -3.27
CA ALA A 88 7.32 -5.62 -2.86
C ALA A 88 8.47 -6.60 -2.64
N SER A 89 8.32 -7.51 -1.69
CA SER A 89 9.28 -8.61 -1.47
C SER A 89 8.54 -9.92 -1.26
N HIS A 90 9.12 -11.00 -1.80
CA HIS A 90 8.76 -12.34 -1.37
C HIS A 90 9.09 -12.52 0.11
N SER A 91 8.21 -13.18 0.84
CA SER A 91 8.46 -13.64 2.21
C SER A 91 7.48 -14.75 2.60
N ALA A 92 7.98 -15.79 3.28
CA ALA A 92 7.11 -16.80 3.89
C ALA A 92 6.35 -16.26 5.12
N PHE A 93 6.94 -15.25 5.78
CA PHE A 93 6.36 -14.61 6.97
C PHE A 93 5.63 -13.31 6.62
N ARG A 94 4.70 -12.90 7.50
CA ARG A 94 3.94 -11.66 7.35
C ARG A 94 4.74 -10.50 7.94
N PHE A 95 5.27 -9.61 7.09
CA PHE A 95 5.98 -8.38 7.49
C PHE A 95 5.09 -7.12 7.47
N GLU A 96 3.84 -7.26 7.04
CA GLU A 96 2.88 -6.15 6.87
C GLU A 96 2.80 -5.23 8.09
N CYS A 97 2.62 -5.78 9.29
CA CYS A 97 2.50 -4.98 10.52
C CYS A 97 3.81 -4.29 10.90
N SER A 98 4.95 -4.97 10.73
CA SER A 98 6.28 -4.42 11.03
C SER A 98 6.58 -3.24 10.11
N ILE A 99 6.31 -3.39 8.81
CA ILE A 99 6.49 -2.33 7.81
C ILE A 99 5.53 -1.18 8.08
N ALA A 100 4.23 -1.45 8.31
CA ALA A 100 3.26 -0.40 8.61
C ALA A 100 3.64 0.41 9.86
N THR A 101 4.13 -0.26 10.90
CA THR A 101 4.57 0.40 12.14
C THR A 101 5.83 1.25 11.93
N ALA A 102 6.80 0.74 11.17
CA ALA A 102 8.02 1.47 10.86
C ALA A 102 7.76 2.70 9.96
N LEU A 103 6.81 2.63 9.02
CA LEU A 103 6.40 3.80 8.23
C LEU A 103 5.84 4.94 9.09
N LEU A 104 5.09 4.60 10.13
CA LEU A 104 4.59 5.55 11.11
C LEU A 104 5.71 6.18 11.92
N SER A 105 6.61 5.36 12.50
CA SER A 105 7.62 5.84 13.46
C SER A 105 8.87 6.44 12.83
N MET A 106 9.30 5.94 11.66
CA MET A 106 10.56 6.33 11.03
C MET A 106 10.41 7.39 9.95
N LEU A 107 9.30 7.36 9.19
CA LEU A 107 9.09 8.27 8.05
C LEU A 107 8.04 9.35 8.35
N ASN A 108 7.63 9.50 9.62
CA ASN A 108 6.64 10.49 10.06
C ASN A 108 5.31 10.43 9.28
N GLY A 109 4.91 9.22 8.84
CA GLY A 109 3.64 9.01 8.16
C GLY A 109 2.46 9.26 9.10
N VAL A 110 1.48 10.04 8.68
CA VAL A 110 0.27 10.31 9.46
C VAL A 110 -0.75 9.18 9.23
N PRO A 111 -1.14 8.40 10.24
CA PRO A 111 -1.98 7.22 10.04
C PRO A 111 -3.45 7.60 9.79
N ILE A 112 -4.09 6.93 8.84
CA ILE A 112 -5.56 6.95 8.68
C ILE A 112 -6.15 5.87 9.59
N ILE A 113 -6.53 6.24 10.82
CA ILE A 113 -6.88 5.30 11.89
C ILE A 113 -7.90 4.24 11.45
N GLY A 114 -7.60 2.97 11.73
CA GLY A 114 -8.43 1.81 11.44
C GLY A 114 -8.36 1.31 9.98
N PHE A 115 -7.55 1.94 9.12
CA PHE A 115 -7.53 1.60 7.71
C PHE A 115 -6.67 0.36 7.43
N GLY A 116 -7.28 -0.69 6.87
CA GLY A 116 -6.56 -1.88 6.41
C GLY A 116 -6.05 -2.81 7.51
N CYS A 117 -6.40 -2.58 8.77
CA CYS A 117 -5.90 -3.31 9.94
C CYS A 117 -6.97 -4.12 10.69
N SER A 118 -8.07 -4.51 10.05
CA SER A 118 -9.20 -5.20 10.72
C SER A 118 -8.86 -6.54 11.37
N ASP A 119 -7.76 -7.18 10.97
CA ASP A 119 -7.27 -8.47 11.47
C ASP A 119 -6.02 -8.33 12.35
N CYS A 120 -5.63 -7.12 12.74
CA CYS A 120 -4.47 -6.86 13.60
C CYS A 120 -4.71 -5.68 14.54
N ARG A 121 -3.70 -5.35 15.37
CA ARG A 121 -3.77 -4.24 16.34
C ARG A 121 -3.04 -2.97 15.86
N CYS A 122 -2.67 -2.91 14.59
CA CYS A 122 -2.02 -1.73 14.03
C CYS A 122 -2.96 -0.53 14.04
N LEU A 123 -2.42 0.68 14.22
CA LEU A 123 -3.20 1.91 14.13
C LEU A 123 -3.76 2.11 12.72
N SER A 124 -2.95 1.84 11.69
CA SER A 124 -3.32 1.92 10.29
C SER A 124 -2.29 1.19 9.43
N HIS A 125 -2.72 0.69 8.27
CA HIS A 125 -1.85 0.28 7.18
C HIS A 125 -1.81 1.31 6.03
N LEU A 126 -2.57 2.40 6.15
CA LEU A 126 -2.56 3.56 5.26
C LEU A 126 -1.99 4.80 5.98
N HIS A 127 -0.92 5.38 5.43
CA HIS A 127 -0.24 6.55 6.00
C HIS A 127 -0.19 7.67 4.97
N TYR A 128 -0.42 8.90 5.40
CA TYR A 128 -0.29 10.13 4.63
C TYR A 128 1.06 10.79 4.87
N PHE A 129 1.67 11.32 3.81
CA PHE A 129 2.94 12.03 3.88
C PHE A 129 2.81 13.43 3.31
N ARG A 130 3.25 14.42 4.11
CA ARG A 130 3.01 15.84 3.84
C ARG A 130 4.16 16.55 3.12
N PHE A 131 5.40 16.16 3.43
CA PHE A 131 6.61 16.90 3.05
C PHE A 131 7.73 15.95 2.60
N ILE A 132 7.38 14.97 1.78
CA ILE A 132 8.33 14.06 1.15
C ILE A 132 7.93 13.96 -0.31
N ASP A 133 8.91 13.95 -1.22
CA ASP A 133 8.62 13.67 -2.62
C ASP A 133 8.47 12.16 -2.86
N HIS A 134 8.03 11.81 -4.07
CA HIS A 134 7.74 10.43 -4.43
C HIS A 134 8.99 9.54 -4.42
N ASP A 135 10.12 10.04 -4.91
CA ASP A 135 11.33 9.24 -5.11
C ASP A 135 12.03 9.02 -3.78
N GLU A 136 12.11 10.05 -2.94
CA GLU A 136 12.61 9.95 -1.57
C GLU A 136 11.77 8.96 -0.73
N LEU A 137 10.45 9.02 -0.86
CA LEU A 137 9.55 8.08 -0.17
C LEU A 137 9.76 6.64 -0.66
N LEU A 138 9.87 6.43 -1.98
CA LEU A 138 10.09 5.10 -2.55
C LEU A 138 11.42 4.50 -2.10
N ASP A 139 12.51 5.27 -2.15
CA ASP A 139 13.82 4.79 -1.75
C ASP A 139 13.88 4.52 -0.24
N SER A 140 13.20 5.35 0.57
CA SER A 140 13.06 5.12 2.02
C SER A 140 12.31 3.82 2.34
N ILE A 141 11.24 3.52 1.61
CA ILE A 141 10.49 2.26 1.75
C ILE A 141 11.36 1.07 1.34
N CYS A 142 12.07 1.16 0.21
CA CYS A 142 12.97 0.09 -0.21
C CYS A 142 14.09 -0.16 0.81
N LYS A 143 14.68 0.90 1.35
CA LYS A 143 15.68 0.79 2.43
C LYS A 143 15.10 0.10 3.66
N LEU A 144 13.90 0.49 4.10
CA LEU A 144 13.20 -0.16 5.21
C LEU A 144 13.00 -1.66 4.99
N TYR A 145 12.65 -2.09 3.76
CA TYR A 145 12.53 -3.51 3.45
C TYR A 145 13.89 -4.23 3.60
N ILE A 146 14.97 -3.63 3.09
CA ILE A 146 16.33 -4.18 3.21
C ILE A 146 16.76 -4.29 4.68
N ASP A 147 16.51 -3.25 5.49
CA ASP A 147 16.85 -3.22 6.92
C ASP A 147 16.08 -4.31 7.71
N LEU A 148 14.93 -4.75 7.22
CA LEU A 148 14.15 -5.87 7.76
C LEU A 148 14.58 -7.24 7.19
N GLY A 149 15.66 -7.30 6.41
CA GLY A 149 16.18 -8.53 5.80
C GLY A 149 15.41 -9.02 4.58
N LEU A 150 14.61 -8.15 3.95
CA LEU A 150 13.85 -8.47 2.73
C LEU A 150 14.66 -8.09 1.47
N ASN A 151 14.26 -8.66 0.33
CA ASN A 151 14.86 -8.38 -0.98
C ASN A 151 13.82 -7.67 -1.87
N PRO A 152 13.63 -6.35 -1.70
CA PRO A 152 12.56 -5.64 -2.38
C PRO A 152 12.81 -5.49 -3.88
N ILE A 153 11.74 -5.61 -4.65
CA ILE A 153 11.63 -5.15 -6.03
C ILE A 153 10.81 -3.87 -6.02
N LYS A 154 11.35 -2.81 -6.63
CA LYS A 154 10.60 -1.58 -6.91
C LYS A 154 10.07 -1.57 -8.34
N MET A 155 8.85 -1.06 -8.51
CA MET A 155 8.24 -0.85 -9.82
C MET A 155 7.61 0.54 -9.89
N LEU A 156 7.98 1.30 -10.91
CA LEU A 156 7.34 2.57 -11.25
C LEU A 156 6.15 2.30 -12.18
N LEU A 157 5.01 2.91 -11.88
CA LEU A 157 3.79 2.82 -12.69
C LEU A 157 3.61 4.15 -13.42
N SER A 158 3.59 4.08 -14.76
CA SER A 158 3.36 5.22 -15.66
C SER A 158 1.93 5.72 -15.58
#